data_AF-A0AAW1INL6-F1
#
_entry.id   AF-A0AAW1INL6-F1
#
_cell.length_a   1.000
_cell.length_b   1.000
_cell.length_c   1.000
_cell.angle_alpha   90.00
_cell.angle_beta   90.00
_cell.angle_gamma   90.00
#
_symmetry.space_group_name_H-M   'P 1'
#
loop_
_entity.id
_entity.type
_entity.pdbx_description
1 polymer ?
#
loop_
_entity_poly.entity_id
_entity_poly.type
_entity_poly.pdbx_seq_one_letter_code
_entity_poly.pdbx_strand_id
1 'polypeptide(L)'
;MLLVDFQNAFNMVDRECMLREVSLRCPVLSRWVAFCYGSPARLYYGEHCLLSCQGVQQGDPLGPLLFALVLHPLVCKIRDSFDLTLQAWYLDDGTIVGDTLVVSKVLELIMKEGPRCGLVLNVDKSEVFWPCEDPRSRVEGVFPPAISRPARGVKVLGAPVSSCSAFRCELVLKRAARTIELMDSLARLDDPQCELLLLRVCTGISKLYFALRTCTPSAFRAAQLCFDASLRSSLERIVVASGPGFGDWQWRQATLPFSFGGLGVYAAGDVVHYAFLVSRVQTEVLQGALLTRAGVSGPGVSFDDAVRSFVEVTCSDFFRGREIAAPRLMKTLADIYFTSVVGNAESGFSLSPRQVALWRSQQESHATDWLRVVPISGLGQVMNGRTYRCVLGYRLGIPMFLASRGCSACSRTLDVDVFGDHAVSCSGVVGLKHRHNLVRDTLLDICSCSGISAAKEVDIGLVDREGKPLLPADVLLYSWDGGKDVCVDLTGSSPLTQAGLADFRPGRVIADAVRRKRAKYHDLCSSKGYGFLPFSFSSLGGLDADAVALLKRIQKFALSQDACARAAPFIFSRLCFAIARGVGAQLVSRLPTNFL
;
A
#
# COMPACT_ATOMS: atom_id res chain seq x y z
N MET A 1 21.46 25.68 16.92
CA MET A 1 20.84 25.32 15.62
C MET A 1 19.76 26.34 15.32
N LEU A 2 19.81 26.98 14.15
CA LEU A 2 18.80 27.91 13.66
C LEU A 2 17.94 27.21 12.61
N LEU A 3 16.63 27.28 12.79
CA LEU A 3 15.62 26.91 11.81
C LEU A 3 15.04 28.19 11.22
N VAL A 4 15.22 28.37 9.92
CA VAL A 4 14.83 29.58 9.17
C VAL A 4 13.46 29.34 8.53
N ASP A 5 12.54 30.28 8.74
CA ASP A 5 11.25 30.35 8.07
C ASP A 5 11.14 31.72 7.37
N PHE A 6 10.66 31.74 6.12
CA PHE A 6 10.43 32.97 5.37
C PHE A 6 8.93 33.31 5.31
N GLN A 7 8.61 34.60 5.40
CA GLN A 7 7.23 35.06 5.30
C GLN A 7 6.69 34.85 3.89
N ASN A 8 5.67 33.99 3.75
CA ASN A 8 4.95 33.78 2.49
C ASN A 8 5.89 33.52 1.29
N ALA A 9 6.90 32.67 1.51
CA ALA A 9 8.13 32.59 0.72
C ALA A 9 7.91 32.57 -0.80
N PHE A 10 7.05 31.67 -1.29
CA PHE A 10 6.78 31.52 -2.73
C PHE A 10 6.16 32.77 -3.36
N ASN A 11 5.24 33.44 -2.65
CA ASN A 11 4.52 34.60 -3.18
C ASN A 11 5.30 35.90 -3.06
N MET A 12 6.29 35.97 -2.17
CA MET A 12 7.05 37.20 -1.88
C MET A 12 8.34 37.33 -2.69
N VAL A 13 8.83 36.23 -3.30
CA VAL A 13 10.05 36.25 -4.11
C VAL A 13 9.98 37.32 -5.20
N ASP A 14 11.06 38.07 -5.33
CA ASP A 14 11.17 39.12 -6.34
C ASP A 14 11.35 38.53 -7.74
N ARG A 15 10.50 38.94 -8.68
CA ARG A 15 10.49 38.39 -10.05
C ARG A 15 11.67 38.86 -10.88
N GLU A 16 12.17 40.06 -10.65
CA GLU A 16 13.35 40.56 -11.38
C GLU A 16 14.59 39.74 -10.98
N CYS A 17 14.78 39.52 -9.68
CA CYS A 17 15.79 38.63 -9.14
C CYS A 17 15.64 37.21 -9.72
N MET A 18 14.43 36.66 -9.71
CA MET A 18 14.14 35.36 -10.31
C MET A 18 14.53 35.27 -11.78
N LEU A 19 14.07 36.22 -12.61
CA LEU A 19 14.36 36.24 -14.04
C LEU A 19 15.86 36.37 -14.30
N ARG A 20 16.56 37.18 -13.51
CA ARG A 20 18.02 37.31 -13.56
C ARG A 20 18.70 35.98 -13.24
N GLU A 21 18.38 35.34 -12.11
CA GLU A 21 19.01 34.08 -11.72
C GLU A 21 18.72 32.95 -12.73
N VAL A 22 17.51 32.90 -13.29
CA VAL A 22 17.17 31.97 -14.37
C VAL A 22 18.01 32.24 -15.62
N SER A 23 18.17 33.50 -16.03
CA SER A 23 18.98 33.85 -17.21
C SER A 23 20.45 33.42 -17.05
N LEU A 24 20.98 33.49 -15.83
CA LEU A 24 22.36 33.14 -15.50
C LEU A 24 22.58 31.62 -15.38
N ARG A 25 21.67 30.91 -14.70
CA ARG A 25 21.84 29.49 -14.34
C ARG A 25 21.17 28.53 -15.31
N CYS A 26 20.08 28.96 -15.94
CA CYS A 26 19.25 28.15 -16.83
C CYS A 26 18.84 28.93 -18.09
N PRO A 27 19.80 29.41 -18.90
CA PRO A 27 19.52 30.32 -20.03
C PRO A 27 18.53 29.76 -21.04
N VAL A 28 18.49 28.44 -21.24
CA VAL A 28 17.52 27.78 -22.13
C VAL A 28 16.07 27.96 -21.66
N LEU A 29 15.82 27.98 -20.35
CA LEU A 29 14.49 28.16 -19.78
C LEU A 29 14.07 29.63 -19.67
N SER A 30 15.02 30.57 -19.77
CA SER A 30 14.80 32.00 -19.51
C SER A 30 13.64 32.59 -20.31
N ARG A 31 13.52 32.28 -21.61
CA ARG A 31 12.46 32.80 -22.48
C ARG A 31 11.07 32.30 -22.05
N TRP A 32 10.97 31.03 -21.65
CA TRP A 32 9.72 30.46 -21.16
C TRP A 32 9.31 31.07 -19.82
N VAL A 33 10.26 31.19 -18.88
CA VAL A 33 9.99 31.80 -17.57
C VAL A 33 9.63 33.28 -17.72
N ALA A 34 10.31 34.02 -18.61
CA ALA A 34 9.97 35.41 -18.92
C ALA A 34 8.57 35.54 -19.54
N PHE A 35 8.17 34.61 -20.40
CA PHE A 35 6.80 34.56 -20.91
C PHE A 35 5.77 34.34 -19.80
N CYS A 36 6.03 33.41 -18.88
CA CYS A 36 5.11 33.09 -17.78
C CYS A 36 5.04 34.17 -16.69
N TYR A 37 6.18 34.76 -16.33
CA TYR A 37 6.31 35.60 -15.13
C TYR A 37 6.76 37.04 -15.39
N GLY A 38 7.24 37.36 -16.59
CA GLY A 38 7.74 38.68 -16.96
C GLY A 38 6.67 39.77 -17.04
N SER A 39 5.40 39.42 -16.89
CA SER A 39 4.30 40.37 -16.77
C SER A 39 3.30 39.91 -15.70
N PRO A 40 2.55 40.84 -15.07
CA PRO A 40 1.54 40.46 -14.10
C PRO A 40 0.46 39.55 -14.69
N ALA A 41 0.23 38.40 -14.07
CA ALA A 41 -0.84 37.48 -14.46
C ALA A 41 -2.14 37.88 -13.76
N ARG A 42 -3.30 37.65 -14.40
CA ARG A 42 -4.61 37.88 -13.79
C ARG A 42 -5.04 36.66 -12.98
N LEU A 43 -5.31 36.86 -11.69
CA LEU A 43 -5.91 35.88 -10.79
C LEU A 43 -7.39 36.19 -10.64
N TYR A 44 -8.24 35.18 -10.83
CA TYR A 44 -9.69 35.32 -10.74
C TYR A 44 -10.22 34.66 -9.46
N TYR A 45 -11.03 35.39 -8.69
CA TYR A 45 -11.75 34.87 -7.54
C TYR A 45 -13.20 35.37 -7.58
N GLY A 46 -14.11 34.50 -8.01
CA GLY A 46 -15.47 34.92 -8.34
C GLY A 46 -15.46 35.96 -9.45
N GLU A 47 -16.03 37.14 -9.17
CA GLU A 47 -16.06 38.30 -10.08
C GLU A 47 -14.83 39.21 -9.95
N HIS A 48 -13.96 38.97 -8.96
CA HIS A 48 -12.80 39.81 -8.71
C HIS A 48 -11.59 39.37 -9.55
N CYS A 49 -10.85 40.36 -10.07
CA CYS A 49 -9.59 40.15 -10.76
C CYS A 49 -8.45 40.84 -9.99
N LEU A 50 -7.45 40.06 -9.57
CA LEU A 50 -6.23 40.53 -8.92
C LEU A 50 -5.03 40.35 -9.86
N LEU A 51 -4.02 41.21 -9.77
CA LEU A 51 -2.79 41.05 -10.54
C LEU A 51 -1.72 40.35 -9.67
N SER A 52 -1.22 39.21 -10.14
CA SER A 52 -0.06 38.54 -9.58
C SER A 52 1.21 39.18 -10.13
N CYS A 53 1.78 40.10 -9.35
CA CYS A 53 2.97 40.88 -9.74
C CYS A 53 4.28 40.37 -9.12
N GLN A 54 4.21 39.55 -8.07
CA GLN A 54 5.36 39.03 -7.33
C GLN A 54 5.25 37.52 -7.15
N GLY A 55 6.37 36.90 -6.80
CA GLY A 55 6.46 35.49 -6.47
C GLY A 55 6.31 34.55 -7.66
N VAL A 56 6.41 33.27 -7.30
CA VAL A 56 6.16 32.10 -8.15
C VAL A 56 4.79 31.52 -7.80
N GLN A 57 4.07 31.02 -8.80
CA GLN A 57 2.72 30.52 -8.58
C GLN A 57 2.74 29.16 -7.85
N GLN A 58 1.99 29.05 -6.75
CA GLN A 58 1.82 27.76 -6.07
C GLN A 58 1.00 26.81 -6.95
N GLY A 59 1.54 25.60 -7.17
CA GLY A 59 0.98 24.61 -8.09
C GLY A 59 1.63 24.63 -9.48
N ASP A 60 2.49 25.63 -9.79
CA ASP A 60 3.34 25.59 -10.99
C ASP A 60 4.45 24.55 -10.81
N PRO A 61 4.59 23.57 -11.74
CA PRO A 61 5.72 22.63 -11.73
C PRO A 61 7.11 23.29 -11.72
N LEU A 62 7.27 24.49 -12.30
CA LEU A 62 8.53 25.24 -12.27
C LEU A 62 8.73 26.03 -10.97
N GLY A 63 7.66 26.34 -10.24
CA GLY A 63 7.69 27.22 -9.07
C GLY A 63 8.78 26.88 -8.05
N PRO A 64 8.91 25.61 -7.59
CA PRO A 64 9.95 25.23 -6.62
C PRO A 64 11.39 25.46 -7.13
N LEU A 65 11.66 25.20 -8.40
CA LEU A 65 12.98 25.43 -9.00
C LEU A 65 13.28 26.94 -9.05
N LEU A 66 12.31 27.73 -9.50
CA LEU A 66 12.43 29.19 -9.59
C LEU A 66 12.68 29.83 -8.23
N PHE A 67 11.94 29.39 -7.20
CA PHE A 67 12.17 29.79 -5.81
C PHE A 67 13.59 29.44 -5.36
N ALA A 68 14.03 28.20 -5.59
CA ALA A 68 15.35 27.74 -5.18
C ALA A 68 16.47 28.53 -5.85
N LEU A 69 16.31 28.92 -7.12
CA LEU A 69 17.29 29.75 -7.84
C LEU A 69 17.45 31.14 -7.21
N VAL A 70 16.37 31.74 -6.71
CA VAL A 70 16.44 33.04 -6.00
C VAL A 70 17.09 32.91 -4.64
N LEU A 71 16.83 31.83 -3.92
CA LEU A 71 17.45 31.55 -2.62
C LEU A 71 18.94 31.19 -2.74
N HIS A 72 19.33 30.55 -3.84
CA HIS A 72 20.66 29.95 -4.00
C HIS A 72 21.84 30.92 -3.80
N PRO A 73 21.84 32.17 -4.33
CA PRO A 73 22.90 33.13 -4.06
C PRO A 73 23.10 33.43 -2.57
N LEU A 74 22.02 33.56 -1.80
CA LEU A 74 22.10 33.77 -0.35
C LEU A 74 22.71 32.55 0.35
N VAL A 75 22.31 31.35 -0.06
CA VAL A 75 22.86 30.09 0.45
C VAL A 75 24.37 29.99 0.16
N CYS A 76 24.82 30.29 -1.06
CA CYS A 76 26.25 30.33 -1.39
C CYS A 76 26.99 31.37 -0.57
N LYS A 77 26.44 32.58 -0.41
CA LYS A 77 27.06 33.64 0.39
C LYS A 77 27.26 33.21 1.85
N ILE A 78 26.27 32.56 2.46
CA ILE A 78 26.38 32.01 3.82
C ILE A 78 27.51 30.96 3.88
N ARG A 79 27.53 30.02 2.94
CA ARG A 79 28.54 28.95 2.89
C ARG A 79 29.96 29.52 2.78
N ASP A 80 30.14 30.55 1.97
CA ASP A 80 31.46 31.13 1.67
C ASP A 80 31.92 32.12 2.76
N SER A 81 30.99 32.66 3.56
CA SER A 81 31.29 33.67 4.59
C SER A 81 31.46 33.11 6.00
N PHE A 82 30.96 31.90 6.28
CA PHE A 82 30.90 31.38 7.64
C PHE A 82 31.39 29.93 7.73
N ASP A 83 32.12 29.64 8.81
CA ASP A 83 32.48 28.27 9.18
C ASP A 83 31.32 27.64 9.98
N LEU A 84 30.53 26.83 9.30
CA LEU A 84 29.32 26.18 9.85
C LEU A 84 29.49 24.66 9.89
N THR A 85 28.98 24.05 10.96
CA THR A 85 28.91 22.59 11.11
C THR A 85 27.93 21.98 10.12
N LEU A 86 26.78 22.63 9.90
CA LEU A 86 25.76 22.22 8.94
C LEU A 86 25.08 23.45 8.34
N GLN A 87 24.85 23.41 7.03
CA GLN A 87 23.96 24.32 6.32
C GLN A 87 23.20 23.51 5.29
N ALA A 88 21.91 23.27 5.55
CA ALA A 88 21.03 22.51 4.67
C ALA A 88 19.74 23.27 4.44
N TRP A 89 19.21 23.19 3.22
CA TRP A 89 17.98 23.87 2.82
C TRP A 89 17.08 22.90 2.09
N TYR A 90 15.81 22.85 2.46
CA TYR A 90 14.78 22.17 1.72
C TYR A 90 13.74 23.21 1.31
N LEU A 91 13.90 23.76 0.11
CA LEU A 91 13.18 24.97 -0.32
C LEU A 91 13.35 26.08 0.73
N ASP A 92 12.27 26.60 1.30
CA ASP A 92 12.25 27.66 2.30
C ASP A 92 12.69 27.22 3.69
N ASP A 93 12.62 25.91 4.00
CA ASP A 93 13.05 25.36 5.29
C ASP A 93 14.59 25.30 5.38
N GLY A 94 15.19 26.31 6.02
CA GLY A 94 16.63 26.37 6.27
C GLY A 94 17.03 25.79 7.63
N THR A 95 18.06 24.94 7.67
CA THR A 95 18.66 24.41 8.90
C THR A 95 20.14 24.74 8.95
N ILE A 96 20.53 25.53 9.95
CA ILE A 96 21.91 26.01 10.14
C ILE A 96 22.41 25.59 11.54
N VAL A 97 23.58 24.96 11.60
CA VAL A 97 24.24 24.53 12.84
C VAL A 97 25.67 25.03 12.87
N GLY A 98 26.07 25.64 13.98
CA GLY A 98 27.41 26.16 14.22
C GLY A 98 27.49 26.80 15.61
N ASP A 99 28.60 27.50 15.87
CA ASP A 99 28.76 28.31 17.08
C ASP A 99 27.67 29.38 17.19
N THR A 100 27.18 29.60 18.41
CA THR A 100 26.09 30.53 18.72
C THR A 100 26.27 31.93 18.12
N LEU A 101 27.48 32.50 18.21
CA LEU A 101 27.76 33.84 17.72
C LEU A 101 27.91 33.87 16.19
N VAL A 102 28.41 32.78 15.59
CA VAL A 102 28.48 32.64 14.13
C VAL A 102 27.07 32.53 13.55
N VAL A 103 26.20 31.71 14.15
CA VAL A 103 24.81 31.53 13.71
C VAL A 103 24.01 32.83 13.83
N SER A 104 24.26 33.62 14.89
CA SER A 104 23.70 34.97 15.03
C SER A 104 24.08 35.87 13.85
N LYS A 105 25.36 35.93 13.46
CA LYS A 105 25.81 36.69 12.28
C LYS A 105 25.20 36.19 10.97
N VAL A 106 24.95 34.88 10.84
CA VAL A 106 24.24 34.33 9.68
C VAL A 106 22.80 34.86 9.63
N LEU A 107 22.11 34.90 10.78
CA LEU A 107 20.76 35.45 10.87
C LEU A 107 20.74 36.93 10.46
N GLU A 108 21.69 37.73 10.94
CA GLU A 108 21.85 39.13 10.55
C GLU A 108 22.07 39.28 9.04
N LEU A 109 22.90 38.42 8.43
CA LEU A 109 23.11 38.44 6.98
C LEU A 109 21.80 38.14 6.23
N ILE A 110 21.02 37.15 6.67
CA ILE A 110 19.73 36.81 6.07
C ILE A 110 18.76 37.98 6.19
N MET A 111 18.66 38.59 7.36
CA MET A 111 17.78 39.75 7.59
C MET A 111 18.19 40.97 6.77
N LYS A 112 19.49 41.15 6.51
CA LYS A 112 20.03 42.27 5.74
C LYS A 112 19.88 42.08 4.23
N GLU A 113 20.22 40.91 3.70
CA GLU A 113 20.31 40.67 2.25
C GLU A 113 19.05 40.02 1.67
N GLY A 114 18.37 39.17 2.43
CA GLY A 114 17.17 38.44 2.01
C GLY A 114 16.06 39.33 1.44
N PRO A 115 15.70 40.46 2.08
CA PRO A 115 14.60 41.32 1.60
C PRO A 115 14.76 41.82 0.16
N ARG A 116 16.00 42.00 -0.33
CA ARG A 116 16.27 42.43 -1.72
C ARG A 116 15.82 41.41 -2.76
N CYS A 117 15.66 40.16 -2.35
CA CYS A 117 15.20 39.06 -3.19
C CYS A 117 13.74 38.64 -2.86
N GLY A 118 13.05 39.39 -1.99
CA GLY A 118 11.74 39.00 -1.47
C GLY A 118 11.79 37.90 -0.39
N LEU A 119 12.99 37.58 0.12
CA LEU A 119 13.20 36.57 1.17
C LEU A 119 13.21 37.25 2.53
N VAL A 120 12.02 37.60 3.02
CA VAL A 120 11.86 38.26 4.31
C VAL A 120 11.74 37.22 5.42
N LEU A 121 12.69 37.25 6.36
CA LEU A 121 12.71 36.33 7.49
C LEU A 121 11.46 36.49 8.36
N ASN A 122 10.85 35.37 8.73
CA ASN A 122 9.80 35.30 9.73
C ASN A 122 10.40 35.00 11.12
N VAL A 123 10.68 36.05 11.90
CA VAL A 123 11.31 35.90 13.21
C VAL A 123 10.45 35.07 14.17
N ASP A 124 9.13 35.25 14.15
CA ASP A 124 8.21 34.57 15.08
C ASP A 124 8.07 33.06 14.79
N LYS A 125 8.27 32.65 13.53
CA LYS A 125 8.26 31.24 13.13
C LYS A 125 9.64 30.59 13.07
N SER A 126 10.70 31.40 13.01
CA SER A 126 12.07 30.90 13.08
C SER A 126 12.38 30.46 14.51
N GLU A 127 13.17 29.39 14.65
CA GLU A 127 13.50 28.81 15.95
C GLU A 127 15.01 28.72 16.13
N VAL A 128 15.50 28.96 17.34
CA VAL A 128 16.87 28.65 17.72
C VAL A 128 16.88 27.62 18.85
N PHE A 129 17.53 26.50 18.60
CA PHE A 129 17.56 25.34 19.50
C PHE A 129 18.98 24.96 19.88
N TRP A 130 19.16 24.60 21.16
CA TRP A 130 20.37 24.04 21.71
C TRP A 130 20.04 22.78 22.53
N PRO A 131 20.76 21.66 22.34
CA PRO A 131 20.63 20.51 23.24
C PRO A 131 21.05 20.83 24.67
N CYS A 132 22.05 21.70 24.83
CA CYS A 132 22.48 22.30 26.08
C CYS A 132 22.64 23.80 25.80
N GLU A 133 21.91 24.62 26.55
CA GLU A 133 21.82 26.05 26.30
C GLU A 133 23.18 26.74 26.45
N ASP A 134 23.51 27.58 25.47
CA ASP A 134 24.69 28.44 25.51
C ASP A 134 24.33 29.78 26.17
N PRO A 135 24.95 30.19 27.29
CA PRO A 135 24.65 31.46 27.95
C PRO A 135 24.78 32.68 27.03
N ARG A 136 25.64 32.62 26.01
CA ARG A 136 25.81 33.69 25.01
C ARG A 136 24.54 33.94 24.20
N SER A 137 23.64 32.96 24.09
CA SER A 137 22.37 33.09 23.38
C SER A 137 21.38 34.08 24.03
N ARG A 138 21.63 34.45 25.31
CA ARG A 138 20.82 35.39 26.10
C ARG A 138 21.36 36.81 26.11
N VAL A 139 22.55 37.03 25.57
CA VAL A 139 23.14 38.37 25.48
C VAL A 139 22.30 39.22 24.53
N GLU A 140 21.99 40.44 24.95
CA GLU A 140 21.22 41.40 24.14
C GLU A 140 21.89 41.63 22.78
N GLY A 141 21.09 41.65 21.72
CA GLY A 141 21.58 41.82 20.34
C GLY A 141 22.04 40.55 19.63
N VAL A 142 22.26 39.42 20.32
CA VAL A 142 22.70 38.17 19.64
C VAL A 142 21.59 37.55 18.81
N PHE A 143 20.38 37.45 19.37
CA PHE A 143 19.21 36.98 18.64
C PHE A 143 18.02 37.90 18.94
N PRO A 144 17.11 38.13 17.97
CA PRO A 144 15.90 38.91 18.20
C PRO A 144 15.14 38.42 19.44
N PRO A 145 14.58 39.30 20.29
CA PRO A 145 13.83 38.86 21.46
C PRO A 145 12.66 37.94 21.09
N ALA A 146 11.97 38.23 19.99
CA ALA A 146 10.81 37.51 19.49
C ALA A 146 11.10 36.10 18.93
N ILE A 147 12.37 35.75 18.64
CA ILE A 147 12.65 34.44 18.04
C ILE A 147 12.37 33.31 19.04
N SER A 148 11.72 32.24 18.56
CA SER A 148 11.36 31.10 19.40
C SER A 148 12.62 30.35 19.87
N ARG A 149 12.66 29.97 21.14
CA ARG A 149 13.78 29.25 21.78
C ARG A 149 13.26 28.02 22.53
N PRO A 150 12.86 26.96 21.82
CA PRO A 150 12.26 25.78 22.43
C PRO A 150 13.27 25.05 23.32
N ALA A 151 12.86 24.69 24.54
CA ALA A 151 13.75 24.07 25.53
C ALA A 151 13.95 22.56 25.33
N ARG A 152 12.92 21.86 24.85
CA ARG A 152 12.90 20.39 24.79
C ARG A 152 13.35 19.81 23.46
N GLY A 153 13.25 20.54 22.36
CA GLY A 153 13.49 20.02 21.02
C GLY A 153 12.77 20.79 19.94
N VAL A 154 13.07 20.45 18.69
CA VAL A 154 12.44 21.06 17.50
C VAL A 154 12.04 20.02 16.47
N LYS A 155 11.22 20.45 15.50
CA LYS A 155 10.77 19.62 14.39
C LYS A 155 11.49 20.05 13.10
N VAL A 156 12.32 19.16 12.55
CA VAL A 156 12.99 19.40 11.26
C VAL A 156 12.32 18.55 10.18
N LEU A 157 11.69 19.19 9.19
CA LEU A 157 10.94 18.54 8.11
C LEU A 157 9.92 17.51 8.60
N GLY A 158 9.38 17.70 9.82
CA GLY A 158 8.48 16.75 10.45
C GLY A 158 9.14 15.82 11.48
N ALA A 159 10.43 15.55 11.41
CA ALA A 159 11.12 14.65 12.33
C ALA A 159 11.51 15.35 13.63
N PRO A 160 11.48 14.68 14.79
CA PRO A 160 11.91 15.27 16.06
C PRO A 160 13.44 15.30 16.14
N VAL A 161 14.01 16.45 16.46
CA VAL A 161 15.43 16.63 16.78
C VAL A 161 15.55 17.08 18.22
N SER A 162 16.02 16.18 19.09
CA SER A 162 16.07 16.40 20.54
C SER A 162 16.88 15.32 21.25
N SER A 163 17.55 15.70 22.34
CA SER A 163 18.11 14.78 23.35
C SER A 163 17.06 14.27 24.34
N CYS A 164 15.94 14.99 24.51
CA CYS A 164 14.83 14.63 25.39
C CYS A 164 14.01 13.48 24.78
N SER A 165 14.07 12.30 25.40
CA SER A 165 13.28 11.12 25.00
C SER A 165 11.78 11.42 25.00
N ALA A 166 11.27 12.09 26.03
CA ALA A 166 9.86 12.45 26.15
C ALA A 166 9.37 13.30 24.98
N PHE A 167 10.16 14.27 24.50
CA PHE A 167 9.79 15.10 23.34
C PHE A 167 9.68 14.27 22.06
N ARG A 168 10.64 13.36 21.82
CA ARG A 168 10.61 12.46 20.66
C ARG A 168 9.38 11.55 20.70
N CYS A 169 9.09 10.95 21.86
CA CYS A 169 7.93 10.09 22.06
C CYS A 169 6.61 10.85 21.87
N GLU A 170 6.48 12.05 22.43
CA GLU A 170 5.29 12.89 22.35
C GLU A 170 4.92 13.25 20.91
N LEU A 171 5.91 13.61 20.08
CA LEU A 171 5.67 13.94 18.68
C LEU A 171 5.16 12.73 17.88
N VAL A 172 5.74 11.56 18.13
CA VAL A 172 5.32 10.31 17.47
C VAL A 172 3.93 9.89 17.95
N LEU A 173 3.66 9.99 19.26
CA LEU A 173 2.34 9.73 19.84
C LEU A 173 1.27 10.61 19.22
N LYS A 174 1.54 11.92 19.06
CA LYS A 174 0.60 12.85 18.39
C LYS A 174 0.29 12.44 16.96
N ARG A 175 1.26 11.88 16.22
CA ARG A 175 1.04 11.35 14.86
C ARG A 175 0.21 10.08 14.86
N ALA A 176 0.50 9.15 15.78
CA ALA A 176 -0.29 7.94 15.96
C ALA A 176 -1.74 8.28 16.37
N ALA A 177 -1.94 9.19 17.32
CA ALA A 177 -3.26 9.65 17.76
C ALA A 177 -4.12 10.19 16.61
N ARG A 178 -3.57 11.10 15.78
CA ARG A 178 -4.26 11.59 14.57
C ARG A 178 -4.59 10.50 13.56
N THR A 179 -3.74 9.47 13.49
CA THR A 179 -3.97 8.32 12.62
C THR A 179 -5.09 7.44 13.18
N ILE A 180 -5.14 7.26 14.50
CA ILE A 180 -6.22 6.55 15.21
C ILE A 180 -7.56 7.26 15.02
N GLU A 181 -7.62 8.58 15.21
CA GLU A 181 -8.83 9.39 14.95
C GLU A 181 -9.35 9.19 13.51
N LEU A 182 -8.44 9.05 12.54
CA LEU A 182 -8.78 8.79 11.15
C LEU A 182 -9.28 7.35 10.94
N MET A 183 -8.71 6.36 11.62
CA MET A 183 -9.21 4.97 11.61
C MET A 183 -10.62 4.88 12.23
N ASP A 184 -10.87 5.61 13.32
CA ASP A 184 -12.19 5.69 13.95
C ASP A 184 -13.21 6.36 13.01
N SER A 185 -12.78 7.39 12.27
CA SER A 185 -13.62 8.05 11.27
C SER A 185 -14.01 7.12 10.11
N LEU A 186 -13.16 6.14 9.75
CA LEU A 186 -13.53 5.14 8.73
C LEU A 186 -14.71 4.27 9.16
N ALA A 187 -14.87 4.02 10.46
CA ALA A 187 -15.98 3.21 10.97
C ALA A 187 -17.36 3.78 10.63
N ARG A 188 -17.43 5.08 10.30
CA ARG A 188 -18.67 5.76 9.92
C ARG A 188 -19.13 5.46 8.50
N LEU A 189 -18.32 4.80 7.67
CA LEU A 189 -18.70 4.42 6.31
C LEU A 189 -19.72 3.28 6.30
N ASP A 190 -19.68 2.41 7.32
CA ASP A 190 -20.50 1.20 7.42
C ASP A 190 -20.44 0.32 6.16
N ASP A 191 -19.27 0.30 5.53
CA ASP A 191 -18.98 -0.50 4.34
C ASP A 191 -17.62 -1.18 4.55
N PRO A 192 -17.59 -2.46 4.99
CA PRO A 192 -16.34 -3.13 5.34
C PRO A 192 -15.40 -3.32 4.13
N GLN A 193 -15.92 -3.28 2.90
CA GLN A 193 -15.09 -3.32 1.69
C GLN A 193 -14.33 -2.01 1.50
N CYS A 194 -15.01 -0.87 1.61
CA CYS A 194 -14.41 0.46 1.57
C CYS A 194 -13.48 0.69 2.75
N GLU A 195 -13.90 0.31 3.96
CA GLU A 195 -13.13 0.46 5.18
C GLU A 195 -11.81 -0.31 5.13
N LEU A 196 -11.81 -1.59 4.73
CA LEU A 196 -10.57 -2.37 4.62
C LEU A 196 -9.63 -1.79 3.54
N LEU A 197 -10.19 -1.34 2.41
CA LEU A 197 -9.42 -0.74 1.33
C LEU A 197 -8.74 0.56 1.81
N LEU A 198 -9.48 1.47 2.44
CA LEU A 198 -8.99 2.74 2.94
C LEU A 198 -8.04 2.57 4.13
N LEU A 199 -8.31 1.60 5.02
CA LEU A 199 -7.40 1.24 6.10
C LEU A 199 -6.03 0.84 5.56
N ARG A 200 -6.01 0.01 4.52
CA ARG A 200 -4.77 -0.44 3.91
C ARG A 200 -4.01 0.66 3.18
N VAL A 201 -4.70 1.47 2.37
CA VAL A 201 -4.03 2.39 1.43
C VAL A 201 -3.88 3.81 1.97
N CYS A 202 -4.76 4.25 2.87
CA CYS A 202 -4.88 5.66 3.25
C CYS A 202 -4.69 5.95 4.74
N THR A 203 -5.23 5.13 5.65
CA THR A 203 -5.37 5.51 7.07
C THR A 203 -4.58 4.65 8.05
N GLY A 204 -4.13 3.46 7.66
CA GLY A 204 -3.30 2.60 8.50
C GLY A 204 -1.83 3.03 8.51
N ILE A 205 -0.93 2.08 8.34
CA ILE A 205 0.53 2.32 8.46
C ILE A 205 1.06 3.39 7.50
N SER A 206 0.35 3.65 6.39
CA SER A 206 0.78 4.62 5.37
C SER A 206 0.93 6.04 5.92
N LYS A 207 0.16 6.40 6.96
CA LYS A 207 0.29 7.68 7.69
C LYS A 207 1.51 7.75 8.61
N LEU A 208 2.11 6.61 8.94
CA LEU A 208 3.21 6.50 9.91
C LEU A 208 4.57 6.22 9.26
N TYR A 209 4.64 5.85 7.97
CA TYR A 209 5.92 5.54 7.31
C TYR A 209 6.98 6.63 7.46
N PHE A 210 6.59 7.91 7.37
CA PHE A 210 7.54 8.99 7.60
C PHE A 210 8.14 8.91 9.01
N ALA A 211 7.31 8.78 10.05
CA ALA A 211 7.78 8.67 11.43
C ALA A 211 8.60 7.40 11.68
N LEU A 212 8.21 6.26 11.11
CA LEU A 212 8.93 4.98 11.19
C LEU A 212 10.32 5.05 10.54
N ARG A 213 10.48 5.89 9.50
CA ARG A 213 11.76 6.11 8.81
C ARG A 213 12.66 7.15 9.46
N THR A 214 12.10 8.11 10.20
CA THR A 214 12.87 9.24 10.75
C THR A 214 13.07 9.18 12.27
N CYS A 215 12.32 8.34 12.99
CA CYS A 215 12.39 8.25 14.44
C CYS A 215 13.01 6.91 14.86
N THR A 216 13.75 6.90 15.96
CA THR A 216 14.32 5.67 16.50
C THR A 216 13.22 4.71 16.95
N PRO A 217 13.40 3.38 16.81
CA PRO A 217 12.40 2.41 17.28
C PRO A 217 12.02 2.58 18.76
N SER A 218 12.98 2.94 19.61
CA SER A 218 12.76 3.22 21.03
C SER A 218 11.77 4.37 21.29
N ALA A 219 11.84 5.45 20.51
CA ALA A 219 10.91 6.57 20.62
C ALA A 219 9.50 6.22 20.09
N PHE A 220 9.40 5.19 19.25
CA PHE A 220 8.15 4.77 18.63
C PHE A 220 7.35 3.78 19.51
N ARG A 221 7.98 3.13 20.51
CA ARG A 221 7.38 2.04 21.29
C ARG A 221 5.99 2.36 21.87
N ALA A 222 5.81 3.50 22.53
CA ALA A 222 4.50 3.85 23.11
C ALA A 222 3.43 4.05 22.02
N ALA A 223 3.79 4.76 20.94
CA ALA A 223 2.91 5.00 19.82
C ALA A 223 2.56 3.71 19.04
N GLN A 224 3.52 2.79 18.94
CA GLN A 224 3.33 1.46 18.36
C GLN A 224 2.21 0.71 19.09
N LEU A 225 2.28 0.63 20.41
CA LEU A 225 1.31 -0.12 21.22
C LEU A 225 -0.10 0.45 21.07
N CYS A 226 -0.25 1.78 21.14
CA CYS A 226 -1.53 2.43 20.93
C CYS A 226 -2.06 2.20 19.50
N PHE A 227 -1.22 2.37 18.49
CA PHE A 227 -1.60 2.19 17.10
C PHE A 227 -2.00 0.74 16.79
N ASP A 228 -1.21 -0.24 17.21
CA ASP A 228 -1.46 -1.66 16.93
C ASP A 228 -2.72 -2.14 17.66
N ALA A 229 -3.01 -1.64 18.87
CA ALA A 229 -4.27 -1.90 19.57
C ALA A 229 -5.49 -1.36 18.82
N SER A 230 -5.45 -0.09 18.38
CA SER A 230 -6.52 0.50 17.58
C SER A 230 -6.67 -0.16 16.20
N LEU A 231 -5.56 -0.58 15.59
CA LEU A 231 -5.56 -1.32 14.34
C LEU A 231 -6.22 -2.70 14.50
N ARG A 232 -5.93 -3.41 15.61
CA ARG A 232 -6.58 -4.70 15.95
C ARG A 232 -8.07 -4.51 16.12
N SER A 233 -8.50 -3.52 16.90
CA SER A 233 -9.92 -3.20 17.09
C SER A 233 -10.62 -2.85 15.76
N SER A 234 -9.95 -2.09 14.89
CA SER A 234 -10.48 -1.75 13.56
C SER A 234 -10.65 -2.98 12.66
N LEU A 235 -9.66 -3.87 12.62
CA LEU A 235 -9.74 -5.11 11.84
C LEU A 235 -10.81 -6.07 12.39
N GLU A 236 -10.90 -6.21 13.71
CA GLU A 236 -11.95 -6.99 14.36
C GLU A 236 -13.35 -6.46 13.99
N ARG A 237 -13.55 -5.14 14.05
CA ARG A 237 -14.80 -4.51 13.61
C ARG A 237 -15.09 -4.73 12.12
N ILE A 238 -14.10 -4.57 11.25
CA ILE A 238 -14.26 -4.78 9.80
C ILE A 238 -14.60 -6.22 9.47
N VAL A 239 -13.91 -7.19 10.09
CA VAL A 239 -14.02 -8.62 9.75
C VAL A 239 -15.24 -9.28 10.39
N VAL A 240 -15.46 -9.04 11.68
CA VAL A 240 -16.49 -9.75 12.48
C VAL A 240 -17.53 -8.82 13.09
N ALA A 241 -17.58 -7.54 12.72
CA ALA A 241 -18.48 -6.56 13.32
C ALA A 241 -18.38 -6.53 14.86
N SER A 242 -17.16 -6.70 15.38
CA SER A 242 -16.88 -6.82 16.83
C SER A 242 -17.54 -8.04 17.51
N GLY A 243 -17.90 -9.05 16.72
CA GLY A 243 -18.33 -10.37 17.18
C GLY A 243 -17.14 -11.29 17.53
N PRO A 244 -17.43 -12.53 17.97
CA PRO A 244 -16.39 -13.48 18.38
C PRO A 244 -15.57 -14.02 17.20
N GLY A 245 -14.40 -14.60 17.51
CA GLY A 245 -13.62 -15.41 16.57
C GLY A 245 -12.44 -14.69 15.91
N PHE A 246 -12.22 -13.40 16.19
CA PHE A 246 -11.01 -12.68 15.78
C PHE A 246 -9.90 -12.81 16.84
N GLY A 247 -9.24 -13.97 16.87
CA GLY A 247 -8.16 -14.28 17.81
C GLY A 247 -6.77 -13.85 17.34
N ASP A 248 -5.74 -14.30 18.07
CA ASP A 248 -4.35 -13.91 17.80
C ASP A 248 -3.83 -14.42 16.45
N TRP A 249 -4.27 -15.61 16.00
CA TRP A 249 -3.97 -16.09 14.65
C TRP A 249 -4.62 -15.23 13.58
N GLN A 250 -5.91 -14.88 13.74
CA GLN A 250 -6.63 -14.02 12.80
C GLN A 250 -5.98 -12.63 12.69
N TRP A 251 -5.58 -12.06 13.83
CA TRP A 251 -4.78 -10.83 13.88
C TRP A 251 -3.47 -10.99 13.11
N ARG A 252 -2.67 -12.01 13.46
CA ARG A 252 -1.37 -12.26 12.82
C ARG A 252 -1.49 -12.43 11.31
N GLN A 253 -2.44 -13.25 10.85
CA GLN A 253 -2.70 -13.48 9.43
C GLN A 253 -3.20 -12.20 8.74
N ALA A 254 -4.12 -11.45 9.34
CA ALA A 254 -4.63 -10.21 8.76
C ALA A 254 -3.52 -9.17 8.54
N THR A 255 -2.56 -9.09 9.47
CA THR A 255 -1.41 -8.18 9.39
C THR A 255 -0.25 -8.67 8.53
N LEU A 256 -0.39 -9.80 7.82
CA LEU A 256 0.62 -10.26 6.86
C LEU A 256 0.48 -9.55 5.50
N PRO A 257 1.60 -9.41 4.75
CA PRO A 257 1.54 -9.05 3.34
C PRO A 257 0.71 -10.06 2.54
N PHE A 258 0.21 -9.63 1.38
CA PHE A 258 -0.50 -10.51 0.45
C PHE A 258 0.31 -11.73 0.01
N SER A 259 1.62 -11.57 -0.24
CA SER A 259 2.51 -12.66 -0.62
C SER A 259 2.62 -13.75 0.46
N PHE A 260 2.31 -13.41 1.71
CA PHE A 260 2.30 -14.32 2.85
C PHE A 260 0.86 -14.69 3.28
N GLY A 261 -0.13 -14.47 2.42
CA GLY A 261 -1.51 -14.88 2.62
C GLY A 261 -2.34 -13.96 3.52
N GLY A 262 -1.86 -12.76 3.84
CA GLY A 262 -2.59 -11.81 4.67
C GLY A 262 -3.51 -10.84 3.92
N LEU A 263 -4.00 -9.81 4.62
CA LEU A 263 -4.87 -8.77 4.05
C LEU A 263 -4.08 -7.55 3.51
N GLY A 264 -2.75 -7.57 3.65
CA GLY A 264 -1.88 -6.47 3.25
C GLY A 264 -1.97 -5.25 4.17
N VAL A 265 -2.53 -5.42 5.36
CA VAL A 265 -2.50 -4.44 6.45
C VAL A 265 -1.26 -4.74 7.30
N TYR A 266 -0.62 -3.72 7.88
CA TYR A 266 0.65 -3.90 8.59
C TYR A 266 0.57 -3.31 10.00
N ALA A 267 1.00 -4.09 10.99
CA ALA A 267 1.26 -3.59 12.33
C ALA A 267 2.50 -2.70 12.32
N ALA A 268 2.51 -1.65 13.14
CA ALA A 268 3.68 -0.80 13.31
C ALA A 268 4.87 -1.56 13.92
N GLY A 269 4.58 -2.51 14.83
CA GLY A 269 5.62 -3.37 15.41
C GLY A 269 6.39 -4.21 14.39
N ASP A 270 5.72 -4.68 13.33
CA ASP A 270 6.40 -5.42 12.26
C ASP A 270 7.32 -4.50 11.44
N VAL A 271 6.93 -3.23 11.25
CA VAL A 271 7.53 -2.33 10.25
C VAL A 271 8.66 -1.47 10.82
N VAL A 272 8.60 -1.11 12.10
CA VAL A 272 9.42 -0.06 12.71
C VAL A 272 10.93 -0.27 12.53
N HIS A 273 11.42 -1.49 12.70
CA HIS A 273 12.85 -1.77 12.64
C HIS A 273 13.38 -1.65 11.21
N TYR A 274 12.82 -2.39 10.26
CA TYR A 274 13.34 -2.36 8.89
C TYR A 274 13.07 -1.04 8.17
N ALA A 275 11.99 -0.31 8.50
CA ALA A 275 11.74 1.00 7.92
C ALA A 275 12.80 2.02 8.35
N PHE A 276 13.18 2.01 9.64
CA PHE A 276 14.26 2.85 10.16
C PHE A 276 15.62 2.47 9.53
N LEU A 277 15.94 1.17 9.50
CA LEU A 277 17.17 0.67 8.89
C LEU A 277 17.29 1.09 7.43
N VAL A 278 16.26 0.82 6.61
CA VAL A 278 16.24 1.19 5.18
C VAL A 278 16.48 2.68 4.99
N SER A 279 15.81 3.53 5.79
CA SER A 279 15.96 4.99 5.70
C SER A 279 17.41 5.43 5.94
N ARG A 280 18.02 4.92 7.02
CA ARG A 280 19.42 5.23 7.39
C ARG A 280 20.42 4.74 6.35
N VAL A 281 20.12 3.62 5.74
CA VAL A 281 20.99 2.91 4.83
C VAL A 281 20.92 3.51 3.43
N GLN A 282 19.72 3.78 2.91
CA GLN A 282 19.52 4.41 1.60
C GLN A 282 20.02 5.86 1.53
N THR A 283 20.13 6.53 2.68
CA THR A 283 20.59 7.92 2.76
C THR A 283 22.03 8.04 3.24
N GLU A 284 22.81 6.95 3.34
CA GLU A 284 24.18 6.95 3.85
C GLU A 284 25.08 7.97 3.11
N VAL A 285 25.03 7.99 1.78
CA VAL A 285 25.81 8.93 0.94
C VAL A 285 25.44 10.39 1.25
N LEU A 286 24.14 10.68 1.36
CA LEU A 286 23.65 12.03 1.68
C LEU A 286 23.98 12.43 3.12
N GLN A 287 23.90 11.50 4.06
CA GLN A 287 24.31 11.73 5.45
C GLN A 287 25.80 12.07 5.50
N GLY A 288 26.63 11.32 4.80
CA GLY A 288 28.06 11.62 4.64
C GLY A 288 28.25 13.03 4.11
N ALA A 289 27.65 13.36 2.95
CA ALA A 289 27.78 14.67 2.33
C ALA A 289 27.33 15.84 3.24
N LEU A 290 26.24 15.68 3.99
CA LEU A 290 25.70 16.73 4.87
C LEU A 290 26.45 16.83 6.20
N LEU A 291 26.90 15.71 6.77
CA LEU A 291 27.46 15.64 8.13
C LEU A 291 28.99 15.52 8.16
N THR A 292 29.67 15.58 7.01
CA THR A 292 31.15 15.48 6.93
C THR A 292 31.84 16.44 7.89
N ARG A 293 31.38 17.70 7.95
CA ARG A 293 31.96 18.74 8.83
C ARG A 293 31.58 18.60 10.31
N ALA A 294 30.60 17.74 10.62
CA ALA A 294 30.14 17.50 11.98
C ALA A 294 30.97 16.43 12.73
N GLY A 295 31.96 15.80 12.08
CA GLY A 295 32.77 14.74 12.68
C GLY A 295 31.98 13.47 13.00
N VAL A 296 30.79 13.30 12.43
CA VAL A 296 29.95 12.12 12.64
C VAL A 296 30.45 11.00 11.72
N SER A 297 31.21 10.06 12.27
CA SER A 297 31.72 8.89 11.56
C SER A 297 30.94 7.63 11.92
N GLY A 298 30.16 7.11 10.96
CA GLY A 298 29.52 5.80 11.07
C GLY A 298 28.11 5.78 11.70
N PRO A 299 27.49 4.59 11.77
CA PRO A 299 26.18 4.41 12.39
C PRO A 299 26.24 4.69 13.91
N GLY A 300 25.19 5.31 14.45
CA GLY A 300 25.07 5.53 15.89
C GLY A 300 24.35 4.37 16.60
N VAL A 301 24.39 4.35 17.94
CA VAL A 301 23.83 3.29 18.81
C VAL A 301 22.40 2.88 18.42
N SER A 302 21.53 3.84 18.07
CA SER A 302 20.15 3.52 17.68
C SER A 302 20.03 2.72 16.38
N PHE A 303 21.02 2.81 15.49
CA PHE A 303 21.10 1.96 14.30
C PHE A 303 21.48 0.53 14.68
N ASP A 304 22.51 0.37 15.52
CA ASP A 304 22.96 -0.94 15.98
C ASP A 304 21.88 -1.67 16.78
N ASP A 305 21.13 -0.96 17.62
CA ASP A 305 19.98 -1.50 18.33
C ASP A 305 18.88 -1.96 17.37
N ALA A 306 18.60 -1.18 16.31
CA ALA A 306 17.62 -1.55 15.31
C ALA A 306 18.07 -2.77 14.49
N VAL A 307 19.37 -2.88 14.17
CA VAL A 307 19.95 -4.06 13.52
C VAL A 307 19.81 -5.26 14.44
N ARG A 308 20.17 -5.14 15.73
CA ARG A 308 20.06 -6.23 16.71
C ARG A 308 18.63 -6.76 16.79
N SER A 309 17.64 -5.88 16.99
CA SER A 309 16.22 -6.29 17.02
C SER A 309 15.74 -6.92 15.70
N PHE A 310 16.23 -6.46 14.56
CA PHE A 310 15.89 -7.07 13.28
C PHE A 310 16.53 -8.47 13.12
N VAL A 311 17.80 -8.63 13.51
CA VAL A 311 18.51 -9.90 13.47
C VAL A 311 17.91 -10.91 14.46
N GLU A 312 17.51 -10.46 15.65
CA GLU A 312 16.82 -11.29 16.66
C GLU A 312 15.55 -11.95 16.11
N VAL A 313 14.78 -11.23 15.28
CA VAL A 313 13.56 -11.77 14.66
C VAL A 313 13.89 -12.62 13.42
N THR A 314 14.86 -12.18 12.62
CA THR A 314 15.09 -12.77 11.30
C THR A 314 16.10 -13.89 11.26
N CYS A 315 16.98 -13.98 12.25
CA CYS A 315 18.21 -14.78 12.24
C CYS A 315 19.08 -14.53 10.99
N SER A 316 18.96 -13.34 10.39
CA SER A 316 19.63 -12.98 9.12
C SER A 316 20.87 -12.12 9.36
N ASP A 317 21.99 -12.47 8.73
CA ASP A 317 23.22 -11.69 8.74
C ASP A 317 23.27 -10.62 7.63
N PHE A 318 22.12 -10.23 7.04
CA PHE A 318 22.02 -9.35 5.87
C PHE A 318 22.88 -8.08 5.96
N PHE A 319 23.00 -7.47 7.14
CA PHE A 319 23.76 -6.23 7.33
C PHE A 319 25.28 -6.43 7.52
N ARG A 320 25.79 -7.67 7.56
CA ARG A 320 27.24 -7.95 7.71
C ARG A 320 27.99 -7.81 6.39
N GLY A 321 27.34 -7.95 5.23
CA GLY A 321 27.92 -7.70 3.91
C GLY A 321 27.33 -6.41 3.32
N ARG A 322 28.10 -5.32 3.24
CA ARG A 322 27.64 -3.99 2.80
C ARG A 322 27.29 -3.89 1.30
N GLU A 323 26.57 -4.84 0.71
CA GLU A 323 25.96 -4.63 -0.62
C GLU A 323 24.62 -3.91 -0.48
N ILE A 324 24.75 -2.59 -0.26
CA ILE A 324 23.66 -1.68 0.09
C ILE A 324 23.20 -0.87 -1.13
N ALA A 325 23.33 -1.43 -2.33
CA ALA A 325 22.94 -0.76 -3.57
C ALA A 325 21.68 -1.38 -4.20
N ALA A 326 20.88 -2.10 -3.42
CA ALA A 326 19.70 -2.79 -3.95
C ALA A 326 18.53 -1.81 -4.18
N PRO A 327 18.05 -1.63 -5.44
CA PRO A 327 16.74 -1.02 -5.66
C PRO A 327 15.67 -1.79 -4.87
N ARG A 328 14.75 -1.08 -4.22
CA ARG A 328 13.65 -1.66 -3.40
C ARG A 328 14.08 -2.34 -2.09
N LEU A 329 15.17 -1.88 -1.45
CA LEU A 329 15.62 -2.38 -0.14
C LEU A 329 14.50 -2.56 0.92
N MET A 330 13.52 -1.65 0.97
CA MET A 330 12.39 -1.79 1.89
C MET A 330 11.59 -3.07 1.66
N LYS A 331 11.38 -3.44 0.40
CA LYS A 331 10.69 -4.68 0.04
C LYS A 331 11.55 -5.89 0.42
N THR A 332 12.84 -5.86 0.12
CA THR A 332 13.77 -6.95 0.45
C THR A 332 13.79 -7.23 1.95
N LEU A 333 13.93 -6.21 2.79
CA LEU A 333 13.92 -6.41 4.24
C LEU A 333 12.56 -6.85 4.77
N ALA A 334 11.46 -6.34 4.20
CA ALA A 334 10.12 -6.81 4.54
C ALA A 334 9.95 -8.29 4.18
N ASP A 335 10.40 -8.73 3.00
CA ASP A 335 10.33 -10.12 2.56
C ASP A 335 11.17 -11.03 3.48
N ILE A 336 12.40 -10.62 3.87
CA ILE A 336 13.22 -11.33 4.86
C ILE A 336 12.47 -11.42 6.21
N TYR A 337 11.97 -10.28 6.70
CA TYR A 337 11.26 -10.20 7.97
C TYR A 337 10.05 -11.13 8.02
N PHE A 338 9.15 -11.00 7.04
CA PHE A 338 7.93 -11.79 7.01
C PHE A 338 8.22 -13.26 6.74
N THR A 339 9.25 -13.61 5.98
CA THR A 339 9.68 -15.02 5.82
C THR A 339 10.03 -15.65 7.17
N SER A 340 10.80 -14.94 8.01
CA SER A 340 11.15 -15.44 9.35
C SER A 340 9.94 -15.47 10.29
N VAL A 341 9.09 -14.44 10.26
CA VAL A 341 7.85 -14.39 11.07
C VAL A 341 6.90 -15.53 10.71
N VAL A 342 6.75 -15.86 9.43
CA VAL A 342 5.86 -16.97 9.02
C VAL A 342 6.50 -18.34 9.18
N GLY A 343 7.83 -18.45 9.19
CA GLY A 343 8.55 -19.73 9.28
C GLY A 343 8.18 -20.54 10.53
N ASN A 344 7.84 -19.86 11.63
CA ASN A 344 7.45 -20.49 12.89
C ASN A 344 5.95 -20.35 13.19
N ALA A 345 5.14 -19.87 12.25
CA ALA A 345 3.73 -19.59 12.52
C ALA A 345 2.90 -20.85 12.78
N GLU A 346 3.17 -21.96 12.08
CA GLU A 346 2.39 -23.20 12.22
C GLU A 346 2.55 -23.81 13.61
N SER A 347 3.78 -23.89 14.11
CA SER A 347 4.08 -24.38 15.45
C SER A 347 3.73 -23.37 16.54
N GLY A 348 4.04 -22.08 16.33
CA GLY A 348 3.82 -21.02 17.31
C GLY A 348 2.34 -20.76 17.62
N PHE A 349 1.45 -20.97 16.65
CA PHE A 349 0.00 -20.80 16.82
C PHE A 349 -0.76 -22.13 16.93
N SER A 350 -0.07 -23.28 16.91
CA SER A 350 -0.68 -24.61 16.94
C SER A 350 -1.78 -24.79 15.89
N LEU A 351 -1.47 -24.46 14.63
CA LEU A 351 -2.47 -24.40 13.56
C LEU A 351 -2.99 -25.80 13.21
N SER A 352 -4.32 -25.94 13.12
CA SER A 352 -4.96 -27.15 12.60
C SER A 352 -4.63 -27.39 11.12
N PRO A 353 -4.70 -28.64 10.61
CA PRO A 353 -4.50 -28.92 9.19
C PRO A 353 -5.39 -28.07 8.27
N ARG A 354 -6.62 -27.76 8.71
CA ARG A 354 -7.54 -26.86 8.00
C ARG A 354 -7.00 -25.43 7.92
N GLN A 355 -6.50 -24.87 9.04
CA GLN A 355 -5.94 -23.51 9.07
C GLN A 355 -4.69 -23.42 8.19
N VAL A 356 -3.81 -24.42 8.23
CA VAL A 356 -2.63 -24.49 7.36
C VAL A 356 -3.04 -24.54 5.90
N ALA A 357 -4.01 -25.39 5.54
CA ALA A 357 -4.52 -25.48 4.17
C ALA A 357 -5.11 -24.15 3.69
N LEU A 358 -5.96 -23.53 4.50
CA LEU A 358 -6.58 -22.25 4.23
C LEU A 358 -5.56 -21.13 4.04
N TRP A 359 -4.55 -21.03 4.92
CA TRP A 359 -3.51 -20.00 4.88
C TRP A 359 -2.55 -20.19 3.69
N ARG A 360 -2.05 -21.41 3.47
CA ARG A 360 -1.13 -21.70 2.36
C ARG A 360 -1.81 -21.51 1.00
N SER A 361 -3.09 -21.85 0.86
CA SER A 361 -3.83 -21.57 -0.39
C SER A 361 -4.00 -20.08 -0.71
N GLN A 362 -3.89 -19.21 0.29
CA GLN A 362 -3.94 -17.76 0.09
C GLN A 362 -2.61 -17.15 -0.36
N GLN A 363 -1.52 -17.90 -0.27
CA GLN A 363 -0.20 -17.54 -0.80
C GLN A 363 -0.08 -17.89 -2.29
N GLU A 364 -1.02 -18.67 -2.83
CA GLU A 364 -1.07 -18.99 -4.26
C GLU A 364 -1.22 -17.72 -5.09
N SER A 365 -0.67 -17.76 -6.31
CA SER A 365 -0.73 -16.62 -7.24
C SER A 365 -2.19 -16.20 -7.47
N HIS A 366 -2.43 -14.89 -7.44
CA HIS A 366 -3.74 -14.26 -7.64
C HIS A 366 -4.82 -14.52 -6.56
N ALA A 367 -4.55 -15.34 -5.54
CA ALA A 367 -5.53 -15.67 -4.48
C ALA A 367 -5.94 -14.47 -3.60
N THR A 368 -5.19 -13.37 -3.65
CA THR A 368 -5.41 -12.14 -2.88
C THR A 368 -5.86 -10.95 -3.74
N ASP A 369 -5.89 -11.09 -5.07
CA ASP A 369 -6.06 -9.95 -5.99
C ASP A 369 -7.42 -9.26 -5.85
N TRP A 370 -8.44 -9.99 -5.39
CA TRP A 370 -9.77 -9.46 -5.13
C TRP A 370 -9.81 -8.44 -3.98
N LEU A 371 -8.89 -8.54 -3.01
CA LEU A 371 -8.81 -7.61 -1.88
C LEU A 371 -8.41 -6.21 -2.32
N ARG A 372 -7.87 -6.05 -3.53
CA ARG A 372 -7.41 -4.78 -4.11
C ARG A 372 -8.44 -4.08 -4.98
N VAL A 373 -9.62 -4.68 -5.14
CA VAL A 373 -10.69 -4.14 -5.98
C VAL A 373 -11.28 -2.88 -5.36
N VAL A 374 -11.36 -1.83 -6.18
CA VAL A 374 -12.10 -0.61 -5.86
C VAL A 374 -13.60 -0.91 -6.00
N PRO A 375 -14.44 -0.56 -5.00
CA PRO A 375 -15.88 -0.83 -5.04
C PRO A 375 -16.59 0.05 -6.06
N ILE A 376 -16.75 -0.45 -7.29
CA ILE A 376 -17.46 0.23 -8.38
C ILE A 376 -18.72 -0.57 -8.72
N SER A 377 -19.88 -0.02 -8.37
CA SER A 377 -21.19 -0.70 -8.56
C SER A 377 -21.46 -1.04 -10.03
N GLY A 378 -21.17 -0.12 -10.95
CA GLY A 378 -21.35 -0.32 -12.39
C GLY A 378 -20.50 -1.44 -13.00
N LEU A 379 -19.44 -1.88 -12.32
CA LEU A 379 -18.60 -3.01 -12.73
C LEU A 379 -18.89 -4.30 -11.94
N GLY A 380 -19.93 -4.31 -11.12
CA GLY A 380 -20.26 -5.44 -10.24
C GLY A 380 -19.20 -5.72 -9.18
N GLN A 381 -18.40 -4.71 -8.82
CA GLN A 381 -17.24 -4.81 -7.91
C GLN A 381 -17.61 -4.50 -6.45
N VAL A 382 -18.88 -4.64 -6.08
CA VAL A 382 -19.38 -4.36 -4.72
C VAL A 382 -19.96 -5.64 -4.12
N MET A 383 -19.62 -5.89 -2.86
CA MET A 383 -20.33 -6.82 -1.99
C MET A 383 -21.02 -6.03 -0.89
N ASN A 384 -22.23 -6.43 -0.48
CA ASN A 384 -22.80 -5.88 0.74
C ASN A 384 -21.94 -6.29 1.96
N GLY A 385 -22.06 -5.54 3.06
CA GLY A 385 -21.22 -5.75 4.23
C GLY A 385 -21.27 -7.17 4.79
N ARG A 386 -22.44 -7.80 4.80
CA ARG A 386 -22.63 -9.19 5.25
C ARG A 386 -21.85 -10.18 4.38
N THR A 387 -21.99 -10.11 3.06
CA THR A 387 -21.26 -10.96 2.11
C THR A 387 -19.75 -10.77 2.23
N TYR A 388 -19.28 -9.52 2.31
CA TYR A 388 -17.85 -9.23 2.41
C TYR A 388 -17.24 -9.78 3.70
N ARG A 389 -17.91 -9.57 4.85
CA ARG A 389 -17.51 -10.12 6.15
C ARG A 389 -17.47 -11.65 6.15
N CYS A 390 -18.44 -12.31 5.52
CA CYS A 390 -18.43 -13.77 5.40
C CYS A 390 -17.21 -14.28 4.61
N VAL A 391 -16.85 -13.60 3.52
CA VAL A 391 -15.66 -13.97 2.74
C VAL A 391 -14.38 -13.76 3.57
N LEU A 392 -14.28 -12.65 4.30
CA LEU A 392 -13.14 -12.40 5.19
C LEU A 392 -13.08 -13.40 6.35
N GLY A 393 -14.21 -13.70 6.98
CA GLY A 393 -14.32 -14.69 8.05
C GLY A 393 -13.92 -16.08 7.58
N TYR A 394 -14.44 -16.52 6.43
CA TYR A 394 -14.04 -17.78 5.79
C TYR A 394 -12.54 -17.84 5.54
N ARG A 395 -11.98 -16.76 5.00
CA ARG A 395 -10.56 -16.60 4.68
C ARG A 395 -9.66 -16.64 5.91
N LEU A 396 -10.10 -16.07 7.03
CA LEU A 396 -9.36 -16.04 8.29
C LEU A 396 -9.68 -17.25 9.19
N GLY A 397 -10.48 -18.20 8.70
CA GLY A 397 -10.82 -19.42 9.42
C GLY A 397 -11.71 -19.18 10.63
N ILE A 398 -12.55 -18.15 10.57
CA ILE A 398 -13.48 -17.77 11.64
C ILE A 398 -14.72 -18.68 11.55
N PRO A 399 -15.15 -19.31 12.66
CA PRO A 399 -16.42 -20.03 12.75
C PRO A 399 -17.61 -19.14 12.37
N MET A 400 -18.48 -19.60 11.46
CA MET A 400 -19.65 -18.83 11.00
C MET A 400 -21.00 -19.52 11.24
N PHE A 401 -21.01 -20.85 11.40
CA PHE A 401 -22.24 -21.62 11.60
C PHE A 401 -22.27 -22.19 13.02
N LEU A 402 -23.45 -22.21 13.63
CA LEU A 402 -23.70 -22.96 14.85
C LEU A 402 -23.62 -24.47 14.55
N ALA A 403 -23.18 -25.28 15.51
CA ALA A 403 -23.01 -26.72 15.31
C ALA A 403 -24.32 -27.42 14.88
N SER A 404 -24.16 -28.47 14.07
CA SER A 404 -25.15 -29.47 13.66
C SER A 404 -26.52 -28.94 13.21
N ARG A 405 -26.60 -28.54 11.94
CA ARG A 405 -27.86 -28.53 11.18
C ARG A 405 -27.60 -29.12 9.79
N GLY A 406 -28.57 -29.86 9.26
CA GLY A 406 -28.53 -30.32 7.87
C GLY A 406 -28.41 -29.14 6.90
N CYS A 407 -27.68 -29.33 5.80
CA CYS A 407 -27.54 -28.28 4.80
C CYS A 407 -28.91 -28.00 4.16
N SER A 408 -29.42 -26.77 4.31
CA SER A 408 -30.72 -26.34 3.77
C SER A 408 -30.85 -26.47 2.24
N ALA A 409 -29.72 -26.59 1.53
CA ALA A 409 -29.68 -26.62 0.08
C ALA A 409 -29.59 -28.03 -0.52
N CYS A 410 -29.05 -29.02 0.20
CA CYS A 410 -28.86 -30.39 -0.32
C CYS A 410 -29.38 -31.48 0.62
N SER A 411 -29.97 -31.09 1.75
CA SER A 411 -30.54 -31.96 2.79
C SER A 411 -29.56 -32.96 3.41
N ARG A 412 -28.25 -32.85 3.15
CA ARG A 412 -27.25 -33.69 3.82
C ARG A 412 -27.06 -33.23 5.25
N THR A 413 -27.17 -34.17 6.18
CA THR A 413 -26.71 -33.98 7.55
C THR A 413 -25.19 -34.02 7.56
N LEU A 414 -24.58 -32.97 8.11
CA LEU A 414 -23.14 -32.88 8.28
C LEU A 414 -22.89 -32.74 9.76
N ASP A 415 -22.00 -33.57 10.29
CA ASP A 415 -21.78 -33.60 11.73
C ASP A 415 -21.39 -32.22 12.27
N VAL A 416 -20.59 -31.42 11.53
CA VAL A 416 -20.27 -30.03 11.89
C VAL A 416 -19.73 -29.23 10.65
N ASP A 417 -20.53 -28.37 9.98
CA ASP A 417 -20.02 -27.40 8.97
C ASP A 417 -19.82 -25.99 9.54
N VAL A 418 -19.20 -25.90 10.73
CA VAL A 418 -19.05 -24.64 11.48
C VAL A 418 -18.32 -23.54 10.69
N PHE A 419 -17.47 -23.91 9.74
CA PHE A 419 -16.72 -22.95 8.93
C PHE A 419 -17.31 -22.73 7.52
N GLY A 420 -18.32 -23.49 7.09
CA GLY A 420 -18.92 -23.34 5.75
C GLY A 420 -18.17 -24.02 4.61
N ASP A 421 -17.31 -25.01 4.89
CA ASP A 421 -16.55 -25.74 3.86
C ASP A 421 -17.49 -26.56 2.97
N HIS A 422 -18.54 -27.14 3.55
CA HIS A 422 -19.58 -27.78 2.76
C HIS A 422 -20.40 -26.74 2.00
N ALA A 423 -20.81 -25.63 2.63
CA ALA A 423 -21.54 -24.56 1.95
C ALA A 423 -20.87 -24.12 0.63
N VAL A 424 -19.55 -23.94 0.64
CA VAL A 424 -18.73 -23.55 -0.52
C VAL A 424 -18.60 -24.68 -1.57
N SER A 425 -18.77 -25.93 -1.16
CA SER A 425 -18.65 -27.12 -2.02
C SER A 425 -20.00 -27.73 -2.41
N CYS A 426 -21.10 -27.15 -1.94
CA CYS A 426 -22.44 -27.69 -2.06
C CYS A 426 -22.95 -27.62 -3.52
N SER A 427 -23.56 -28.71 -3.99
CA SER A 427 -24.23 -28.76 -5.31
C SER A 427 -25.67 -28.23 -5.29
N GLY A 428 -26.20 -27.85 -4.13
CA GLY A 428 -27.57 -27.35 -3.96
C GLY A 428 -27.79 -25.92 -4.47
N VAL A 429 -28.93 -25.32 -4.11
CA VAL A 429 -29.33 -23.96 -4.51
C VAL A 429 -28.28 -22.92 -4.04
N VAL A 430 -27.94 -21.95 -4.90
CA VAL A 430 -26.78 -21.04 -4.73
C VAL A 430 -25.50 -21.84 -4.39
N GLY A 431 -25.22 -22.88 -5.17
CA GLY A 431 -24.08 -23.80 -4.99
C GLY A 431 -22.97 -23.59 -6.02
N LEU A 432 -22.26 -24.66 -6.38
CA LEU A 432 -21.15 -24.63 -7.36
C LEU A 432 -21.53 -23.98 -8.69
N LYS A 433 -22.73 -24.27 -9.21
CA LYS A 433 -23.23 -23.71 -10.49
C LYS A 433 -23.39 -22.19 -10.45
N HIS A 434 -23.81 -21.62 -9.32
CA HIS A 434 -23.95 -20.17 -9.19
C HIS A 434 -22.60 -19.47 -9.28
N ARG A 435 -21.60 -19.93 -8.50
CA ARG A 435 -20.24 -19.40 -8.54
C ARG A 435 -19.61 -19.57 -9.92
N HIS A 436 -19.78 -20.74 -10.53
CA HIS A 436 -19.33 -21.00 -11.89
C HIS A 436 -19.88 -19.98 -12.90
N ASN A 437 -21.20 -19.79 -12.92
CA ASN A 437 -21.85 -18.85 -13.84
C ASN A 437 -21.37 -17.42 -13.63
N LEU A 438 -21.17 -17.02 -12.36
CA LEU A 438 -20.65 -15.70 -12.01
C LEU A 438 -19.26 -15.43 -12.59
N VAL A 439 -18.36 -16.42 -12.49
CA VAL A 439 -16.99 -16.32 -13.03
C VAL A 439 -17.01 -16.34 -14.55
N ARG A 440 -17.81 -17.23 -15.17
CA ARG A 440 -18.00 -17.29 -16.62
C ARG A 440 -18.51 -15.97 -17.18
N ASP A 441 -19.58 -15.43 -16.60
CA ASP A 441 -20.20 -14.20 -17.08
C ASP A 441 -19.24 -13.00 -16.89
N THR A 442 -18.42 -13.01 -15.83
CA THR A 442 -17.34 -12.02 -15.64
C THR A 442 -16.24 -12.16 -16.69
N LEU A 443 -15.85 -13.39 -17.05
CA LEU A 443 -14.86 -13.64 -18.10
C LEU A 443 -15.36 -13.15 -19.47
N LEU A 444 -16.62 -13.41 -19.80
CA LEU A 444 -17.26 -12.91 -21.03
C LEU A 444 -17.30 -11.38 -21.08
N ASP A 445 -17.67 -10.74 -19.98
CA ASP A 445 -17.65 -9.28 -19.87
C ASP A 445 -16.22 -8.73 -20.04
N ILE A 446 -15.21 -9.37 -19.46
CA ILE A 446 -13.80 -9.02 -19.66
C ILE A 446 -13.40 -9.16 -21.13
N CYS A 447 -13.80 -10.24 -21.81
CA CYS A 447 -13.54 -10.42 -23.24
C CYS A 447 -14.20 -9.32 -24.07
N SER A 448 -15.49 -9.05 -23.83
CA SER A 448 -16.25 -8.00 -24.52
C SER A 448 -15.62 -6.62 -24.31
N CYS A 449 -15.29 -6.26 -23.06
CA CYS A 449 -14.59 -5.03 -22.72
C CYS A 449 -13.19 -4.94 -23.33
N SER A 450 -12.58 -6.07 -23.73
CA SER A 450 -11.28 -6.10 -24.38
C SER A 450 -11.38 -6.12 -25.90
N GLY A 451 -12.58 -6.14 -26.48
CA GLY A 451 -12.78 -6.28 -27.93
C GLY A 451 -12.56 -7.71 -28.46
N ILE A 452 -12.61 -8.72 -27.58
CA ILE A 452 -12.48 -10.13 -27.93
C ILE A 452 -13.87 -10.71 -28.19
N SER A 453 -14.07 -11.26 -29.37
CA SER A 453 -15.31 -11.96 -29.72
C SER A 453 -15.41 -13.28 -28.96
N ALA A 454 -16.45 -13.41 -28.14
CA ALA A 454 -16.70 -14.60 -27.34
C ALA A 454 -18.21 -14.87 -27.24
N ALA A 455 -18.59 -16.15 -27.18
CA ALA A 455 -19.96 -16.59 -26.98
C ALA A 455 -20.10 -17.46 -25.73
N LYS A 456 -21.32 -17.48 -25.18
CA LYS A 456 -21.69 -18.16 -23.94
C LYS A 456 -22.45 -19.44 -24.23
N GLU A 457 -22.12 -20.52 -23.50
CA GLU A 457 -22.88 -21.79 -23.53
C GLU A 457 -23.14 -22.30 -24.96
N VAL A 458 -22.07 -22.41 -25.77
CA VAL A 458 -22.19 -22.80 -27.19
C VAL A 458 -22.16 -24.32 -27.34
N ASP A 459 -23.21 -24.88 -27.94
CA ASP A 459 -23.21 -26.29 -28.33
C ASP A 459 -22.36 -26.49 -29.58
N ILE A 460 -21.29 -27.27 -29.43
CA ILE A 460 -20.35 -27.60 -30.50
C ILE A 460 -20.50 -29.06 -30.98
N GLY A 461 -21.60 -29.72 -30.61
CA GLY A 461 -21.95 -31.06 -31.07
C GLY A 461 -20.99 -32.15 -30.57
N LEU A 462 -20.52 -32.02 -29.34
CA LEU A 462 -19.71 -33.05 -28.68
C LEU A 462 -20.60 -34.17 -28.13
N VAL A 463 -20.14 -35.40 -28.29
CA VAL A 463 -20.77 -36.59 -27.71
C VAL A 463 -19.76 -37.36 -26.87
N ASP A 464 -20.22 -38.06 -25.84
CA ASP A 464 -19.38 -38.95 -25.06
C ASP A 464 -19.14 -40.29 -25.78
N ARG A 465 -18.42 -41.21 -25.12
CA ARG A 465 -18.09 -42.54 -25.67
C ARG A 465 -19.32 -43.40 -25.94
N GLU A 466 -20.45 -43.08 -25.32
CA GLU A 466 -21.72 -43.79 -25.44
C GLU A 466 -22.65 -43.10 -26.47
N GLY A 467 -22.16 -42.05 -27.14
CA GLY A 467 -22.91 -41.30 -28.15
C GLY A 467 -23.90 -40.29 -27.57
N LYS A 468 -23.86 -40.04 -26.25
CA LYS A 468 -24.75 -39.08 -25.59
C LYS A 468 -24.22 -37.65 -25.75
N PRO A 469 -25.07 -36.65 -26.02
CA PRO A 469 -24.65 -35.26 -26.10
C PRO A 469 -23.98 -34.79 -24.81
N LEU A 470 -22.78 -34.21 -24.94
CA LEU A 470 -22.08 -33.54 -23.87
C LEU A 470 -22.62 -32.12 -23.68
N LEU A 471 -22.33 -31.54 -22.52
CA LEU A 471 -22.75 -30.16 -22.21
C LEU A 471 -22.06 -29.15 -23.15
N PRO A 472 -22.73 -28.02 -23.46
CA PRO A 472 -22.15 -26.91 -24.20
C PRO A 472 -20.83 -26.40 -23.61
N ALA A 473 -19.99 -25.79 -24.44
CA ALA A 473 -18.80 -25.09 -23.98
C ALA A 473 -19.18 -23.86 -23.17
N ASP A 474 -18.58 -23.64 -21.99
CA ASP A 474 -18.94 -22.52 -21.13
C ASP A 474 -18.70 -21.17 -21.81
N VAL A 475 -17.52 -21.02 -22.43
CA VAL A 475 -17.17 -19.88 -23.28
C VAL A 475 -16.49 -20.37 -24.55
N LEU A 476 -16.92 -19.88 -25.71
CA LEU A 476 -16.24 -20.08 -26.99
C LEU A 476 -15.54 -18.77 -27.38
N LEU A 477 -14.21 -18.81 -27.50
CA LEU A 477 -13.43 -17.68 -28.01
C LEU A 477 -13.22 -17.85 -29.51
N TYR A 478 -13.67 -16.89 -30.31
CA TYR A 478 -13.58 -16.96 -31.77
C TYR A 478 -12.20 -16.57 -32.27
N SER A 479 -11.66 -17.33 -33.22
CA SER A 479 -10.36 -17.10 -33.87
C SER A 479 -9.23 -16.84 -32.87
N TRP A 480 -9.28 -17.49 -31.70
CA TRP A 480 -8.41 -17.20 -30.58
C TRP A 480 -6.98 -17.68 -30.82
N ASP A 481 -6.78 -18.88 -31.38
CA ASP A 481 -5.44 -19.46 -31.49
C ASP A 481 -5.08 -19.82 -32.93
N GLY A 482 -4.29 -18.95 -33.58
CA GLY A 482 -3.95 -19.12 -35.00
C GLY A 482 -5.17 -19.15 -35.93
N GLY A 483 -6.24 -18.42 -35.59
CA GLY A 483 -7.51 -18.44 -36.32
C GLY A 483 -8.47 -19.57 -35.90
N LYS A 484 -8.05 -20.46 -34.99
CA LYS A 484 -8.89 -21.53 -34.45
C LYS A 484 -9.79 -21.04 -33.32
N ASP A 485 -11.04 -21.47 -33.32
CA ASP A 485 -11.98 -21.25 -32.22
C ASP A 485 -11.61 -22.14 -31.01
N VAL A 486 -11.63 -21.57 -29.80
CA VAL A 486 -11.18 -22.25 -28.58
C VAL A 486 -12.30 -22.33 -27.55
N CYS A 487 -12.62 -23.56 -27.15
CA CYS A 487 -13.56 -23.86 -26.08
C CYS A 487 -12.86 -23.68 -24.73
N VAL A 488 -13.33 -22.73 -23.94
CA VAL A 488 -12.91 -22.51 -22.55
C VAL A 488 -13.95 -23.13 -21.64
N ASP A 489 -13.53 -24.12 -20.86
CA ASP A 489 -14.39 -24.86 -19.93
C ASP A 489 -13.98 -24.55 -18.50
N LEU A 490 -14.91 -23.99 -17.72
CA LEU A 490 -14.65 -23.48 -16.39
C LEU A 490 -14.90 -24.55 -15.32
N THR A 491 -14.04 -24.57 -14.30
CA THR A 491 -14.22 -25.47 -13.16
C THR A 491 -13.74 -24.83 -11.87
N GLY A 492 -14.59 -24.89 -10.84
CA GLY A 492 -14.29 -24.35 -9.52
C GLY A 492 -14.16 -25.46 -8.48
N SER A 493 -13.01 -25.58 -7.84
CA SER A 493 -12.72 -26.62 -6.83
C SER A 493 -12.48 -26.01 -5.44
N SER A 494 -12.73 -26.76 -4.36
CA SER A 494 -12.36 -26.34 -3.00
C SER A 494 -11.28 -27.25 -2.42
N PRO A 495 -10.16 -26.71 -1.90
CA PRO A 495 -9.14 -27.49 -1.21
C PRO A 495 -9.60 -27.97 0.17
N LEU A 496 -10.68 -27.42 0.71
CA LEU A 496 -11.18 -27.69 2.07
C LEU A 496 -12.23 -28.81 2.12
N THR A 497 -12.35 -29.60 1.05
CA THR A 497 -13.11 -30.85 1.07
C THR A 497 -12.36 -31.93 1.87
N GLN A 498 -13.06 -32.96 2.36
CA GLN A 498 -12.42 -34.08 3.08
C GLN A 498 -11.28 -34.71 2.27
N ALA A 499 -11.49 -34.95 0.97
CA ALA A 499 -10.45 -35.47 0.07
C ALA A 499 -9.33 -34.46 -0.22
N GLY A 500 -9.63 -33.16 -0.19
CA GLY A 500 -8.65 -32.09 -0.35
C GLY A 500 -7.72 -31.95 0.86
N LEU A 501 -8.26 -32.10 2.07
CA LEU A 501 -7.52 -31.98 3.33
C LEU A 501 -6.64 -33.21 3.62
N ALA A 502 -7.06 -34.41 3.21
CA ALA A 502 -6.32 -35.65 3.47
C ALA A 502 -4.92 -35.69 2.82
N ASP A 503 -4.72 -35.02 1.68
CA ASP A 503 -3.44 -34.87 0.97
C ASP A 503 -3.32 -33.43 0.47
N PHE A 504 -3.38 -32.46 1.40
CA PHE A 504 -3.32 -31.05 1.03
C PHE A 504 -1.95 -30.67 0.48
N ARG A 505 -1.95 -30.09 -0.72
CA ARG A 505 -0.82 -29.37 -1.30
C ARG A 505 -1.37 -28.15 -2.04
N PRO A 506 -0.74 -26.96 -1.92
CA PRO A 506 -1.16 -25.77 -2.69
C PRO A 506 -1.31 -26.10 -4.18
N GLY A 507 -2.40 -25.64 -4.80
CA GLY A 507 -2.70 -25.87 -6.22
C GLY A 507 -3.10 -27.30 -6.63
N ARG A 508 -2.99 -28.33 -5.77
CA ARG A 508 -3.28 -29.74 -6.15
C ARG A 508 -4.70 -29.93 -6.70
N VAL A 509 -5.71 -29.44 -5.98
CA VAL A 509 -7.12 -29.61 -6.39
C VAL A 509 -7.44 -28.93 -7.72
N ILE A 510 -6.76 -27.83 -8.02
CA ILE A 510 -6.86 -27.11 -9.29
C ILE A 510 -6.24 -27.96 -10.39
N ALA A 511 -5.01 -28.46 -10.18
CA ALA A 511 -4.29 -29.29 -11.14
C ALA A 511 -5.02 -30.61 -11.45
N ASP A 512 -5.62 -31.25 -10.43
CA ASP A 512 -6.45 -32.43 -10.61
C ASP A 512 -7.67 -32.16 -11.48
N ALA A 513 -8.33 -31.01 -11.29
CA ALA A 513 -9.47 -30.62 -12.10
C ALA A 513 -9.06 -30.37 -13.57
N VAL A 514 -7.92 -29.71 -13.79
CA VAL A 514 -7.34 -29.51 -15.13
C VAL A 514 -7.08 -30.85 -15.82
N ARG A 515 -6.41 -31.78 -15.14
CA ARG A 515 -6.12 -33.12 -15.69
C ARG A 515 -7.39 -33.86 -16.10
N ARG A 516 -8.41 -33.87 -15.23
CA ARG A 516 -9.70 -34.52 -15.53
C ARG A 516 -10.41 -33.88 -16.73
N LYS A 517 -10.43 -32.55 -16.81
CA LYS A 517 -11.08 -31.83 -17.91
C LYS A 517 -10.35 -32.05 -19.25
N ARG A 518 -9.01 -31.96 -19.26
CA ARG A 518 -8.20 -32.26 -20.44
C ARG A 518 -8.43 -33.68 -20.94
N ALA A 519 -8.35 -34.67 -20.05
CA ALA A 519 -8.59 -36.07 -20.41
C ALA A 519 -10.00 -36.33 -20.98
N LYS A 520 -10.98 -35.52 -20.55
CA LYS A 520 -12.38 -35.66 -21.01
C LYS A 520 -12.65 -34.96 -22.35
N TYR A 521 -12.14 -33.76 -22.55
CA TYR A 521 -12.62 -32.88 -23.65
C TYR A 521 -11.57 -32.55 -24.71
N HIS A 522 -10.26 -32.66 -24.42
CA HIS A 522 -9.22 -32.18 -25.33
C HIS A 522 -9.29 -32.83 -26.71
N ASP A 523 -9.32 -34.17 -26.76
CA ASP A 523 -9.30 -34.92 -28.02
C ASP A 523 -10.65 -34.81 -28.75
N LEU A 524 -11.76 -34.74 -27.99
CA LEU A 524 -13.10 -34.53 -28.55
C LEU A 524 -13.20 -33.18 -29.25
N CYS A 525 -12.78 -32.08 -28.61
CA CYS A 525 -12.74 -30.76 -29.22
C CYS A 525 -11.83 -30.74 -30.45
N SER A 526 -10.64 -31.36 -30.34
CA SER A 526 -9.66 -31.40 -31.43
C SER A 526 -10.21 -32.14 -32.66
N SER A 527 -10.95 -33.24 -32.47
CA SER A 527 -11.59 -34.00 -33.55
C SER A 527 -12.64 -33.21 -34.33
N LYS A 528 -13.22 -32.17 -33.70
CA LYS A 528 -14.22 -31.27 -34.30
C LYS A 528 -13.62 -29.97 -34.81
N GLY A 529 -12.28 -29.83 -34.78
CA GLY A 529 -11.59 -28.63 -35.26
C GLY A 529 -11.52 -27.48 -34.24
N TYR A 530 -11.89 -27.69 -32.98
CA TYR A 530 -11.80 -26.69 -31.91
C TYR A 530 -10.53 -26.85 -31.06
N GLY A 531 -10.01 -25.76 -30.53
CA GLY A 531 -9.06 -25.79 -29.42
C GLY A 531 -9.79 -26.01 -28.09
N PHE A 532 -9.06 -26.49 -27.08
CA PHE A 532 -9.60 -26.69 -25.73
C PHE A 532 -8.68 -26.07 -24.69
N LEU A 533 -9.26 -25.24 -23.81
CA LEU A 533 -8.57 -24.59 -22.71
C LEU A 533 -9.34 -24.82 -21.41
N PRO A 534 -8.82 -25.60 -20.46
CA PRO A 534 -9.42 -25.70 -19.14
C PRO A 534 -9.16 -24.40 -18.36
N PHE A 535 -10.20 -23.87 -17.73
CA PHE A 535 -10.11 -22.70 -16.87
C PHE A 535 -10.47 -23.10 -15.43
N SER A 536 -9.45 -23.41 -14.62
CA SER A 536 -9.63 -23.97 -13.28
C SER A 536 -9.27 -22.95 -12.21
N PHE A 537 -10.14 -22.83 -11.20
CA PHE A 537 -9.94 -21.94 -10.08
C PHE A 537 -10.32 -22.59 -8.74
N SER A 538 -9.69 -22.13 -7.67
CA SER A 538 -10.01 -22.51 -6.30
C SER A 538 -11.06 -21.57 -5.70
N SER A 539 -11.88 -22.08 -4.79
CA SER A 539 -12.75 -21.26 -3.93
C SER A 539 -11.96 -20.28 -3.06
N LEU A 540 -10.67 -20.49 -2.86
CA LEU A 540 -9.78 -19.55 -2.14
C LEU A 540 -9.09 -18.53 -3.06
N GLY A 541 -9.41 -18.54 -4.37
CA GLY A 541 -8.99 -17.55 -5.35
C GLY A 541 -7.76 -17.91 -6.18
N GLY A 542 -7.10 -19.05 -5.90
CA GLY A 542 -6.00 -19.55 -6.72
C GLY A 542 -6.46 -19.88 -8.15
N LEU A 543 -5.59 -19.64 -9.13
CA LEU A 543 -5.84 -19.89 -10.55
C LEU A 543 -4.79 -20.87 -11.10
N ASP A 544 -5.21 -21.72 -12.05
CA ASP A 544 -4.28 -22.60 -12.76
C ASP A 544 -3.44 -21.84 -13.81
N ALA A 545 -2.37 -22.48 -14.30
CA ALA A 545 -1.45 -21.88 -15.25
C ALA A 545 -2.11 -21.50 -16.59
N ASP A 546 -3.04 -22.32 -17.10
CA ASP A 546 -3.78 -22.06 -18.34
C ASP A 546 -4.73 -20.87 -18.18
N ALA A 547 -5.45 -20.80 -17.05
CA ALA A 547 -6.27 -19.65 -16.69
C ALA A 547 -5.44 -18.36 -16.61
N VAL A 548 -4.27 -18.40 -15.95
CA VAL A 548 -3.37 -17.24 -15.87
C VAL A 548 -2.84 -16.85 -17.25
N ALA A 549 -2.48 -17.81 -18.09
CA ALA A 549 -2.01 -17.56 -19.46
C ALA A 549 -3.09 -16.91 -20.33
N LEU A 550 -4.33 -17.40 -20.24
CA LEU A 550 -5.49 -16.82 -20.91
C LEU A 550 -5.67 -15.35 -20.49
N LEU A 551 -5.72 -15.07 -19.19
CA LEU A 551 -5.94 -13.71 -18.67
C LEU A 551 -4.80 -12.75 -19.03
N LYS A 552 -3.54 -13.21 -19.02
CA LYS A 552 -2.39 -12.41 -19.50
C LYS A 552 -2.50 -12.10 -20.99
N ARG A 553 -2.95 -13.04 -21.80
CA ARG A 553 -3.15 -12.83 -23.24
C ARG A 553 -4.29 -11.83 -23.49
N ILE A 554 -5.40 -11.94 -22.76
CA ILE A 554 -6.48 -10.95 -22.79
C ILE A 554 -5.97 -9.57 -22.37
N GLN A 555 -5.18 -9.50 -21.29
CA GLN A 555 -4.58 -8.24 -20.81
C GLN A 555 -3.69 -7.60 -21.87
N LYS A 556 -2.86 -8.37 -22.57
CA LYS A 556 -2.05 -7.86 -23.68
C LYS A 556 -2.91 -7.30 -24.81
N PHE A 557 -4.01 -7.97 -25.15
CA PHE A 557 -4.95 -7.49 -26.16
C PHE A 557 -5.64 -6.19 -25.73
N ALA A 558 -6.12 -6.13 -24.48
CA ALA A 558 -6.72 -4.92 -23.91
C ALA A 558 -5.74 -3.73 -23.89
N LEU A 559 -4.45 -3.95 -23.63
CA LEU A 559 -3.41 -2.91 -23.69
C LEU A 559 -3.14 -2.39 -25.11
N SER A 560 -3.34 -3.22 -26.14
CA SER A 560 -3.20 -2.79 -27.53
C SER A 560 -4.39 -1.97 -28.04
N GLN A 561 -5.49 -1.93 -27.27
CA GLN A 561 -6.69 -1.16 -27.58
C GLN A 561 -6.70 0.12 -26.73
N ASP A 562 -6.54 1.30 -27.33
CA ASP A 562 -6.45 2.58 -26.59
C ASP A 562 -7.62 2.82 -25.63
N ALA A 563 -8.83 2.42 -26.02
CA ALA A 563 -10.03 2.55 -25.19
C ALA A 563 -10.00 1.66 -23.93
N CYS A 564 -9.29 0.53 -23.98
CA CYS A 564 -9.34 -0.53 -22.97
C CYS A 564 -8.05 -0.64 -22.16
N ALA A 565 -6.99 0.09 -22.54
CA ALA A 565 -5.68 0.05 -21.89
C ALA A 565 -5.76 0.37 -20.38
N ARG A 566 -6.71 1.23 -19.97
CA ARG A 566 -6.95 1.57 -18.56
C ARG A 566 -7.56 0.42 -17.74
N ALA A 567 -8.30 -0.50 -18.38
CA ALA A 567 -8.95 -1.62 -17.71
C ALA A 567 -8.04 -2.85 -17.58
N ALA A 568 -7.02 -2.96 -18.44
CA ALA A 568 -6.13 -4.10 -18.51
C ALA A 568 -5.43 -4.47 -17.17
N PRO A 569 -4.98 -3.52 -16.34
CA PRO A 569 -4.37 -3.84 -15.03
C PRO A 569 -5.33 -4.52 -14.05
N PHE A 570 -6.65 -4.42 -14.25
CA PHE A 570 -7.67 -4.87 -13.30
C PHE A 570 -8.30 -6.22 -13.65
N ILE A 571 -7.91 -6.86 -14.77
CA ILE A 571 -8.50 -8.12 -15.25
C ILE A 571 -8.47 -9.23 -14.19
N PHE A 572 -7.29 -9.47 -13.58
CA PHE A 572 -7.15 -10.47 -12.52
C PHE A 572 -8.02 -10.14 -11.31
N SER A 573 -7.93 -8.90 -10.81
CA SER A 573 -8.71 -8.44 -9.66
C SER A 573 -10.22 -8.57 -9.89
N ARG A 574 -10.73 -8.23 -11.08
CA ARG A 574 -12.15 -8.40 -11.45
C ARG A 574 -12.60 -9.85 -11.37
N LEU A 575 -11.84 -10.76 -11.98
CA LEU A 575 -12.20 -12.17 -11.99
C LEU A 575 -12.09 -12.80 -10.60
N CYS A 576 -11.00 -12.54 -9.87
CA CYS A 576 -10.82 -13.03 -8.50
C CYS A 576 -11.92 -12.49 -7.57
N PHE A 577 -12.41 -11.27 -7.80
CA PHE A 577 -13.55 -10.72 -7.06
C PHE A 577 -14.85 -11.44 -7.36
N ALA A 578 -15.09 -11.84 -8.62
CA ALA A 578 -16.24 -12.69 -8.95
C ALA A 578 -16.17 -14.05 -8.24
N ILE A 579 -15.00 -14.67 -8.13
CA ILE A 579 -14.79 -15.90 -7.35
C ILE A 579 -15.16 -15.67 -5.88
N ALA A 580 -14.59 -14.64 -5.25
CA ALA A 580 -14.83 -14.29 -3.85
C ALA A 580 -16.31 -13.96 -3.59
N ARG A 581 -16.94 -13.20 -4.49
CA ARG A 581 -18.38 -12.86 -4.42
C ARG A 581 -19.25 -14.11 -4.49
N GLY A 582 -18.91 -15.06 -5.36
CA GLY A 582 -19.63 -16.33 -5.47
C GLY A 582 -19.50 -17.20 -4.20
N VAL A 583 -18.33 -17.20 -3.57
CA VAL A 583 -18.11 -17.83 -2.26
C VAL A 583 -18.95 -17.14 -1.18
N GLY A 584 -18.94 -15.81 -1.15
CA GLY A 584 -19.77 -15.05 -0.22
C GLY A 584 -21.27 -15.34 -0.38
N ALA A 585 -21.76 -15.43 -1.62
CA ALA A 585 -23.15 -15.78 -1.90
C ALA A 585 -23.51 -17.19 -1.41
N GLN A 586 -22.61 -18.16 -1.59
CA GLN A 586 -22.78 -19.53 -1.10
C GLN A 586 -22.84 -19.60 0.43
N LEU A 587 -21.99 -18.85 1.12
CA LEU A 587 -21.98 -18.79 2.58
C LEU A 587 -23.25 -18.12 3.10
N VAL A 588 -23.54 -16.90 2.63
CA VAL A 588 -24.69 -16.10 3.09
C VAL A 588 -26.02 -16.80 2.90
N SER A 589 -26.20 -17.56 1.82
CA SER A 589 -27.47 -18.27 1.58
C SER A 589 -27.74 -19.41 2.57
N ARG A 590 -26.75 -19.78 3.39
CA ARG A 590 -26.85 -20.84 4.42
C ARG A 590 -26.73 -20.29 5.82
N LEU A 591 -26.33 -19.03 5.98
CA LEU A 591 -26.18 -18.40 7.29
C LEU A 591 -27.54 -18.08 7.90
N PRO A 592 -27.68 -18.25 9.23
CA PRO A 592 -28.86 -17.75 9.94
C PRO A 592 -29.07 -16.27 9.64
N THR A 593 -30.32 -15.84 9.49
CA THR A 593 -30.67 -14.43 9.26
C THR A 593 -30.10 -13.46 10.30
N ASN A 594 -29.77 -13.96 11.50
CA ASN A 594 -29.24 -13.18 12.62
C ASN A 594 -27.70 -13.27 12.75
N PHE A 595 -26.98 -13.85 11.78
CA PHE A 595 -25.52 -13.90 11.80
C PHE A 595 -24.92 -12.68 11.08
N LEU A 596 -24.20 -11.86 11.86
CA LEU A 596 -23.56 -10.57 11.55
C LEU A 596 -24.51 -9.43 11.24
#